data_AF-A0A2S0S423-F1
#
_entry.id   AF-A0A2S0S423-F1
#
_cell.length_a   1.000
_cell.length_b   1.000
_cell.length_c   1.000
_cell.angle_alpha   90.00
_cell.angle_beta   90.00
_cell.angle_gamma   90.00
#
_symmetry.space_group_name_H-M   'P 1'
#
loop_
_entity.id
_entity.type
_entity.pdbx_description
1 polymer ?
#
loop_
_entity_poly.entity_id
_entity_poly.type
_entity_poly.pdbx_seq_one_letter_code
_entity_poly.pdbx_strand_id
1 'polypeptide(L)'
;MFLIQDIFAFAAVLSSLFVITSKNPVISVIFLISVFVNSALYLILSGISFIGISYIIVYVGAIAILFLFILMMINIRLTDILEVGREYTKNLPLALMVGSLFILAMVSILPFSFQDVSLLSGANIILNIFNSLLSDYSLSIQSLALHVSNYPFNADAQLLDFNQIESLGHNLYTNGSILFIFTSLILLLSMLAPIILSNLYKNNNINN
;
A
#
# COMPACT_ATOMS: atom_id res chain seq x y z
N MET A 1 11.48 12.19 -9.90
CA MET A 1 10.39 11.98 -8.92
C MET A 1 9.87 10.54 -8.96
N PHE A 2 9.62 9.95 -10.13
CA PHE A 2 9.21 8.53 -10.22
C PHE A 2 10.21 7.54 -9.61
N LEU A 3 11.52 7.65 -9.90
CA LEU A 3 12.54 6.74 -9.35
C LEU A 3 12.60 6.69 -7.81
N ILE A 4 12.35 7.83 -7.14
CA ILE A 4 12.35 7.87 -5.67
C ILE A 4 11.07 7.23 -5.10
N GLN A 5 9.97 7.24 -5.85
CA GLN A 5 8.74 6.58 -5.47
C GLN A 5 8.87 5.05 -5.60
N ASP A 6 9.55 4.58 -6.66
CA ASP A 6 9.81 3.16 -6.90
C ASP A 6 10.67 2.52 -5.80
N ILE A 7 11.67 3.23 -5.28
CA ILE A 7 12.49 2.71 -4.17
C ILE A 7 11.68 2.55 -2.87
N PHE A 8 10.76 3.47 -2.56
CA PHE A 8 9.88 3.33 -1.39
C PHE A 8 8.85 2.21 -1.57
N ALA A 9 8.32 2.04 -2.79
CA ALA A 9 7.42 0.92 -3.10
C ALA A 9 8.14 -0.43 -2.96
N PHE A 10 9.35 -0.55 -3.52
CA PHE A 10 10.17 -1.75 -3.39
C PHE A 10 10.56 -2.02 -1.93
N ALA A 11 10.96 -0.99 -1.18
CA ALA A 11 11.29 -1.11 0.24
C ALA A 11 10.08 -1.56 1.08
N ALA A 12 8.87 -1.08 0.77
CA ALA A 12 7.64 -1.50 1.44
C ALA A 12 7.34 -2.98 1.21
N VAL A 13 7.48 -3.46 -0.04
CA VAL A 13 7.29 -4.88 -0.38
C VAL A 13 8.35 -5.77 0.27
N LEU A 14 9.62 -5.33 0.26
CA LEU A 14 10.69 -6.07 0.90
C LEU A 14 10.47 -6.17 2.42
N SER A 15 10.06 -5.07 3.04
CA SER A 15 9.75 -5.04 4.47
C SER A 15 8.56 -5.93 4.83
N SER A 16 7.50 -5.95 4.01
CA SER A 16 6.34 -6.83 4.25
C SER A 16 6.69 -8.32 4.14
N LEU A 17 7.63 -8.69 3.27
CA LEU A 17 8.17 -10.04 3.20
C LEU A 17 8.91 -10.41 4.49
N PHE A 18 9.68 -9.48 5.08
CA PHE A 18 10.33 -9.68 6.38
C PHE A 18 9.33 -9.76 7.54
N VAL A 19 8.20 -9.03 7.50
CA VAL A 19 7.13 -9.14 8.51
C VAL A 19 6.63 -10.58 8.61
N ILE A 20 6.37 -11.23 7.46
CA ILE A 20 5.80 -12.57 7.40
C ILE A 20 6.86 -13.66 7.70
N THR A 21 8.12 -13.41 7.33
CA THR A 21 9.20 -14.40 7.48
C THR A 21 9.82 -14.41 8.88
N SER A 22 9.68 -13.31 9.65
CA SER A 22 10.28 -13.20 10.99
C SER A 22 9.65 -14.17 12.00
N LYS A 23 10.50 -14.94 12.70
CA LYS A 23 10.08 -15.85 13.78
C LYS A 23 9.80 -15.15 15.11
N ASN A 24 10.42 -14.00 15.36
CA ASN A 24 10.20 -13.23 16.57
C ASN A 24 9.05 -12.24 16.33
N PRO A 25 7.97 -12.29 17.13
CA PRO A 25 6.78 -11.45 16.96
C PRO A 25 7.11 -9.96 17.13
N VAL A 26 8.02 -9.59 18.05
CA VAL A 26 8.42 -8.19 18.27
C VAL A 26 9.15 -7.64 17.03
N ILE A 27 10.04 -8.45 16.45
CA ILE A 27 10.77 -8.08 15.23
C ILE A 27 9.81 -7.96 14.04
N SER A 28 8.81 -8.84 13.95
CA SER A 28 7.78 -8.77 12.91
C SER A 28 7.01 -7.45 12.95
N VAL A 29 6.62 -6.96 14.14
CA VAL A 29 5.92 -5.67 14.29
C VAL A 29 6.81 -4.48 13.93
N ILE A 30 8.10 -4.52 14.25
CA ILE A 30 9.03 -3.45 13.87
C ILE A 30 9.12 -3.33 12.33
N PHE A 31 9.15 -4.46 11.62
CA PHE A 31 9.05 -4.45 10.15
C PHE A 31 7.68 -3.96 9.67
N LEU A 32 6.58 -4.25 10.38
CA LEU A 32 5.25 -3.74 10.03
C LEU A 32 5.20 -2.20 10.12
N ILE A 33 5.81 -1.62 11.16
CA ILE A 33 5.97 -0.17 11.30
C ILE A 33 6.76 0.37 10.10
N SER A 34 7.85 -0.29 9.71
CA SER A 34 8.63 0.10 8.54
C SER A 34 7.80 0.07 7.24
N VAL A 35 6.92 -0.93 7.04
CA VAL A 35 6.01 -0.96 5.88
C VAL A 35 5.09 0.26 5.85
N PHE A 36 4.45 0.59 6.98
CA PHE A 36 3.55 1.75 7.04
C PHE A 36 4.27 3.07 6.84
N VAL A 37 5.50 3.22 7.33
CA VAL A 37 6.32 4.41 7.09
C VAL A 37 6.68 4.52 5.61
N ASN A 38 7.16 3.46 4.97
CA ASN A 38 7.47 3.47 3.54
C ASN A 38 6.22 3.76 2.68
N SER A 39 5.05 3.21 3.05
CA SER A 39 3.77 3.49 2.39
C SER A 39 3.32 4.95 2.59
N ALA A 40 3.52 5.52 3.78
CA ALA A 40 3.20 6.92 4.04
C ALA A 40 4.08 7.86 3.20
N LEU A 41 5.39 7.59 3.13
CA LEU A 41 6.32 8.34 2.30
C LEU A 41 5.93 8.23 0.82
N TYR A 42 5.59 7.04 0.33
CA TYR A 42 5.07 6.85 -1.04
C TYR A 42 3.84 7.73 -1.33
N LEU A 43 2.88 7.82 -0.40
CA LEU A 43 1.67 8.62 -0.56
C LEU A 43 1.95 10.13 -0.53
N ILE A 44 2.85 10.58 0.35
CA ILE A 44 3.28 11.99 0.41
C ILE A 44 3.98 12.39 -0.89
N LEU A 45 4.87 11.53 -1.40
CA LEU A 45 5.53 11.76 -2.68
C LEU A 45 4.58 11.73 -3.88
N SER A 46 3.48 10.98 -3.79
CA SER A 46 2.41 10.96 -4.80
C SER A 46 1.55 12.23 -4.78
N GLY A 47 1.82 13.15 -3.86
CA GLY A 47 1.06 14.39 -3.70
C GLY A 47 -0.20 14.25 -2.86
N ILE A 48 -0.36 13.17 -2.06
CA ILE A 48 -1.52 12.95 -1.19
C ILE A 48 -1.07 13.03 0.28
N SER A 49 -0.71 14.24 0.71
CA SER A 49 -0.07 14.52 2.00
C SER A 49 -0.96 14.20 3.20
N PHE A 50 -2.26 14.55 3.16
CA PHE A 50 -3.15 14.32 4.30
C PHE A 50 -3.28 12.82 4.65
N ILE A 51 -3.51 11.99 3.64
CA ILE A 51 -3.66 10.54 3.84
C ILE A 51 -2.31 9.93 4.25
N GLY A 52 -1.19 10.38 3.68
CA GLY A 52 0.14 9.93 4.11
C GLY A 52 0.47 10.26 5.57
N ILE A 53 0.16 11.47 6.04
CA ILE A 53 0.32 11.85 7.46
C ILE A 53 -0.62 11.04 8.36
N SER A 54 -1.86 10.81 7.92
CA SER A 54 -2.83 9.95 8.64
C SER A 54 -2.31 8.52 8.81
N TYR A 55 -1.60 7.97 7.82
CA TYR A 55 -0.94 6.66 7.94
C TYR A 55 0.06 6.62 9.10
N ILE A 56 0.85 7.67 9.28
CA ILE A 56 1.81 7.76 10.38
C ILE A 56 1.07 7.88 11.73
N ILE A 57 0.09 8.77 11.84
CA ILE A 57 -0.58 9.03 13.13
C ILE A 57 -1.44 7.83 13.57
N VAL A 58 -2.27 7.29 12.69
CA VAL A 58 -3.26 6.26 13.05
C VAL A 58 -2.64 4.86 13.01
N TYR A 59 -1.97 4.50 11.90
CA TYR A 59 -1.48 3.13 11.74
C TYR A 59 -0.19 2.89 12.50
N VAL A 60 0.80 3.78 12.37
CA VAL A 60 2.06 3.65 13.15
C VAL A 60 1.84 4.08 14.61
N GLY A 61 1.22 5.24 14.84
CA GLY A 61 1.10 5.83 16.17
C GLY A 61 0.14 5.10 17.11
N ALA A 62 -1.05 4.69 16.64
CA ALA A 62 -2.02 4.01 17.51
C ALA A 62 -1.97 2.48 17.33
N ILE A 63 -2.20 1.99 16.12
CA ILE A 63 -2.48 0.56 15.88
C ILE A 63 -1.22 -0.29 16.09
N ALA A 64 -0.10 0.05 15.43
CA ALA A 64 1.12 -0.75 15.51
C ALA A 64 1.77 -0.72 16.90
N ILE A 65 1.77 0.43 17.58
CA ILE A 65 2.27 0.55 18.95
C ILE A 65 1.40 -0.23 19.94
N LEU A 66 0.07 -0.25 19.76
CA LEU A 66 -0.83 -1.09 20.56
C LEU A 66 -0.51 -2.58 20.37
N PHE A 67 -0.26 -3.02 19.14
CA PHE A 67 0.20 -4.39 18.88
C PHE A 67 1.54 -4.68 19.55
N LEU A 68 2.50 -3.76 19.52
CA LEU A 68 3.79 -3.93 20.19
C LEU A 68 3.63 -4.11 21.71
N PHE A 69 2.77 -3.32 22.34
CA PHE A 69 2.48 -3.45 23.77
C PHE A 69 1.83 -4.80 24.10
N ILE A 70 0.81 -5.21 23.34
CA ILE A 70 0.12 -6.48 23.55
C ILE A 70 1.08 -7.66 23.38
N LEU A 71 1.89 -7.66 22.31
CA LEU A 71 2.78 -8.76 22.01
C LEU A 71 3.95 -8.85 23.00
N MET A 72 4.39 -7.75 23.60
CA MET A 72 5.40 -7.77 24.65
C MET A 72 4.83 -8.26 25.99
N MET A 73 3.56 -7.97 26.28
CA MET A 73 2.89 -8.46 27.49
C MET A 73 2.55 -9.94 27.42
N ILE A 74 2.32 -10.48 26.22
CA ILE A 74 2.07 -11.91 26.02
C ILE A 74 3.41 -12.65 26.10
N ASN A 75 3.59 -13.46 27.14
CA ASN A 75 4.75 -14.35 27.28
C ASN A 75 4.55 -15.63 26.42
N ILE A 76 4.72 -15.50 25.11
CA ILE A 76 4.78 -16.65 24.20
C ILE A 76 6.21 -17.19 24.11
N ARG A 77 6.41 -18.46 24.48
CA ARG A 77 7.71 -19.11 24.36
C ARG A 77 7.94 -19.43 22.89
N LEU A 78 9.12 -19.08 22.37
CA LEU A 78 9.48 -19.34 20.97
C LEU A 78 9.47 -20.84 20.62
N THR A 79 9.60 -21.71 21.63
CA THR A 79 9.50 -23.18 21.50
C THR A 79 8.12 -23.63 21.04
N ASP A 80 7.07 -23.01 21.57
CA ASP A 80 5.68 -23.39 21.30
C ASP A 80 5.29 -22.98 19.87
N ILE A 81 5.87 -21.88 19.36
CA ILE A 81 5.67 -21.40 17.98
C ILE A 81 6.30 -22.35 16.96
N LEU A 82 7.44 -22.96 17.28
CA LEU A 82 8.17 -23.85 16.37
C LEU A 82 7.54 -25.25 16.26
N GLU A 83 7.00 -25.79 17.35
CA GLU A 83 6.27 -27.05 17.33
C GLU A 83 4.97 -26.93 16.54
N VAL A 84 4.21 -25.87 16.81
CA VAL A 84 2.99 -25.54 16.05
C VAL A 84 3.33 -25.30 14.56
N GLY A 85 4.40 -24.54 14.26
CA GLY A 85 4.82 -24.25 12.89
C GLY A 85 5.17 -25.48 12.04
N ARG A 86 5.61 -26.59 12.65
CA ARG A 86 5.94 -27.83 11.92
C ARG A 86 4.72 -28.56 11.35
N GLU A 87 3.55 -28.39 11.95
CA GLU A 87 2.30 -28.90 11.36
C GLU A 87 1.81 -28.00 10.22
N TYR A 88 2.06 -26.68 10.28
CA TYR A 88 1.66 -25.73 9.23
C TYR A 88 2.53 -25.80 7.97
N THR A 89 3.80 -26.24 8.04
CA THR A 89 4.65 -26.41 6.84
C THR A 89 4.10 -27.45 5.86
N LYS A 90 3.25 -28.38 6.32
CA LYS A 90 2.58 -29.36 5.44
C LYS A 90 1.60 -28.70 4.47
N ASN A 91 1.02 -27.56 4.85
CA ASN A 91 0.06 -26.81 4.02
C ASN A 91 0.72 -25.67 3.24
N LEU A 92 2.03 -25.46 3.39
CA LEU A 92 2.80 -24.47 2.62
C LEU A 92 2.66 -24.63 1.09
N PRO A 93 2.72 -25.83 0.48
CA PRO A 93 2.51 -25.97 -0.96
C PRO A 93 1.09 -25.59 -1.38
N LEU A 94 0.09 -25.83 -0.53
CA LEU A 94 -1.30 -25.43 -0.80
C LEU A 94 -1.46 -23.90 -0.72
N ALA A 95 -0.84 -23.26 0.28
CA ALA A 95 -0.82 -21.79 0.40
C ALA A 95 -0.12 -21.14 -0.81
N LEU A 96 0.99 -21.72 -1.29
CA LEU A 96 1.66 -21.26 -2.51
C LEU A 96 0.80 -21.43 -3.76
N MET A 97 0.08 -22.55 -3.88
CA MET A 97 -0.82 -22.79 -5.02
C MET A 97 -1.95 -21.75 -5.04
N VAL A 98 -2.61 -21.51 -3.90
CA VAL A 98 -3.69 -20.51 -3.79
C VAL A 98 -3.15 -19.10 -4.00
N GLY A 99 -2.00 -18.76 -3.40
CA GLY A 99 -1.36 -17.45 -3.56
C GLY A 99 -0.93 -17.17 -5.01
N SER A 100 -0.35 -18.16 -5.68
CA SER A 100 0.02 -18.06 -7.10
C SER A 100 -1.20 -17.85 -8.00
N LEU A 101 -2.29 -18.59 -7.74
CA LEU A 101 -3.53 -18.45 -8.50
C LEU A 101 -4.17 -17.05 -8.30
N PHE A 102 -4.13 -16.52 -7.08
CA PHE A 102 -4.58 -15.16 -6.79
C PHE A 102 -3.74 -14.10 -7.52
N ILE A 103 -2.40 -14.24 -7.51
CA ILE A 103 -1.50 -13.34 -8.24
C ILE A 103 -1.78 -13.39 -9.74
N LEU A 104 -1.96 -14.58 -10.32
CA LEU A 104 -2.31 -14.75 -11.73
C LEU A 104 -3.62 -14.03 -12.08
N ALA A 105 -4.63 -14.17 -11.23
CA ALA A 105 -5.92 -13.50 -11.41
C ALA A 105 -5.76 -11.97 -11.39
N MET A 106 -5.01 -11.43 -10.42
CA MET A 106 -4.73 -9.99 -10.37
C MET A 106 -3.96 -9.51 -11.60
N VAL A 107 -2.94 -10.24 -12.03
CA VAL A 107 -2.16 -9.90 -13.22
C VAL A 107 -3.04 -9.89 -14.48
N SER A 108 -4.01 -10.79 -14.60
CA SER A 108 -4.90 -10.83 -15.77
C SER A 108 -5.83 -9.60 -15.89
N ILE A 109 -6.11 -8.93 -14.76
CA ILE A 109 -7.02 -7.78 -14.70
C ILE A 109 -6.25 -6.46 -14.88
N LEU A 110 -4.96 -6.42 -14.53
CA LEU A 110 -4.15 -5.22 -14.71
C LEU A 110 -3.84 -5.00 -16.21
N PRO A 111 -4.12 -3.79 -16.75
CA PRO A 111 -3.72 -3.45 -18.11
C PRO A 111 -2.19 -3.26 -18.15
N PHE A 112 -1.44 -4.35 -18.37
CA PHE A 112 -0.01 -4.28 -18.61
C PHE A 112 0.27 -3.77 -20.02
N SER A 113 0.47 -2.47 -20.17
CA SER A 113 1.03 -1.90 -21.39
C SER A 113 2.56 -2.05 -21.38
N PHE A 114 3.09 -3.04 -22.08
CA PHE A 114 4.54 -3.21 -22.30
C PHE A 114 5.16 -2.16 -23.23
N GLN A 115 4.41 -1.12 -23.58
CA GLN A 115 4.78 -0.16 -24.62
C GLN A 115 5.83 0.86 -24.15
N ASP A 116 5.99 1.05 -22.84
CA ASP A 116 6.86 2.06 -22.24
C ASP A 116 8.09 1.47 -21.52
N VAL A 117 8.57 0.29 -21.94
CA VAL A 117 9.89 -0.17 -21.49
C VAL A 117 10.94 0.61 -22.29
N SER A 118 11.30 1.79 -21.78
CA SER A 118 12.22 2.75 -22.41
C SER A 118 13.51 2.11 -22.94
N LEU A 119 14.03 1.11 -22.22
CA LEU A 119 15.24 0.36 -22.58
C LEU A 119 15.07 -0.54 -23.81
N LEU A 120 13.88 -1.14 -24.01
CA LEU A 120 13.61 -2.00 -25.17
C LEU A 120 13.30 -1.16 -26.43
N SER A 121 12.65 0.00 -26.26
CA SER A 121 12.45 0.95 -27.37
C SER A 121 13.77 1.54 -27.87
N GLY A 122 14.72 1.83 -26.97
CA GLY A 122 16.04 2.36 -27.33
C GLY A 122 16.86 1.40 -28.19
N ALA A 123 16.83 0.09 -27.87
CA ALA A 123 17.50 -0.93 -28.68
C ALA A 123 16.90 -1.06 -30.10
N ASN A 124 15.57 -0.96 -30.22
CA ASN A 124 14.89 -1.00 -31.51
C ASN A 124 15.17 0.25 -32.38
N ILE A 125 15.32 1.42 -31.76
CA ILE A 125 15.73 2.65 -32.46
C ILE A 125 17.14 2.50 -33.04
N ILE A 126 18.09 1.96 -32.26
CA ILE A 126 19.48 1.75 -32.71
C ILE A 126 19.53 0.74 -33.87
N LEU A 127 18.78 -0.36 -33.78
CA LEU A 127 18.71 -1.37 -34.85
C LEU A 127 18.06 -0.81 -36.13
N ASN A 128 17.03 0.02 -36.01
CA ASN A 128 16.41 0.67 -37.18
C ASN A 128 17.33 1.71 -37.82
N ILE A 129 18.07 2.49 -37.02
CA ILE A 129 19.11 3.41 -37.53
C ILE A 129 20.19 2.62 -38.27
N PHE A 130 20.70 1.54 -37.67
CA PHE A 130 21.73 0.68 -38.25
C PHE A 130 21.26 0.05 -39.57
N ASN A 131 20.04 -0.49 -39.61
CA ASN A 131 19.46 -1.06 -40.82
C ASN A 131 19.17 0.00 -41.90
N SER A 132 18.78 1.23 -41.53
CA SER A 132 18.58 2.32 -42.50
C SER A 132 19.89 2.82 -43.11
N LEU A 133 20.99 2.82 -42.33
CA LEU A 133 22.33 3.14 -42.81
C LEU A 133 22.88 2.06 -43.76
N LEU A 134 22.43 0.81 -43.62
CA LEU A 134 22.90 -0.31 -44.42
C LEU A 134 22.11 -0.51 -45.73
N SER A 135 20.92 0.10 -45.87
CA SER A 135 19.95 -0.23 -46.92
C SER A 135 19.55 0.93 -47.83
N ASP A 136 20.35 2.02 -47.92
CA ASP A 136 20.14 3.19 -48.81
C ASP A 136 18.68 3.67 -48.91
N TYR A 137 17.90 3.43 -47.86
CA TYR A 137 16.51 3.85 -47.77
C TYR A 137 16.50 5.21 -47.09
N SER A 138 16.11 6.24 -47.84
CA SER A 138 16.05 7.63 -47.38
C SER A 138 15.32 7.75 -46.04
N LEU A 139 16.01 8.30 -45.05
CA LEU A 139 15.48 8.68 -43.74
C LEU A 139 14.28 9.64 -43.88
N SER A 140 13.06 9.13 -43.83
CA SER A 140 11.87 9.95 -43.53
C SER A 140 11.81 10.17 -42.01
N ILE A 141 12.53 11.19 -41.52
CA ILE A 141 12.35 11.69 -40.14
C ILE A 141 10.96 12.35 -40.08
N GLN A 142 9.93 11.56 -39.78
CA GLN A 142 8.60 12.06 -39.45
C GLN A 142 8.32 11.75 -37.98
N SER A 143 9.15 12.30 -37.09
CA SER A 143 9.01 12.11 -35.64
C SER A 143 9.45 13.34 -34.83
N LEU A 144 9.06 14.55 -35.24
CA LEU A 144 9.21 15.72 -34.36
C LEU A 144 7.96 16.62 -34.34
N ALA A 145 6.77 16.02 -34.33
CA ALA A 145 5.59 16.72 -33.85
C ALA A 145 5.65 16.73 -32.31
N LEU A 146 6.33 17.71 -31.74
CA LEU A 146 6.13 18.10 -30.35
C LEU A 146 4.66 18.47 -30.19
N HIS A 147 3.85 17.52 -29.70
CA HIS A 147 2.48 17.79 -29.25
C HIS A 147 2.57 18.64 -27.98
N VAL A 148 2.84 19.93 -28.14
CA VAL A 148 2.58 20.92 -27.10
C VAL A 148 1.07 21.13 -27.10
N SER A 149 0.36 20.30 -26.34
CA SER A 149 -1.01 20.62 -25.95
C SER A 149 -0.96 21.81 -24.98
N ASN A 150 -0.94 23.02 -25.54
CA ASN A 150 -1.27 24.22 -24.79
C ASN A 150 -2.76 24.13 -24.46
N TYR A 151 -3.08 23.60 -23.27
CA TYR A 151 -4.40 23.75 -22.70
C TYR A 151 -4.69 25.26 -22.59
N PRO A 152 -5.78 25.77 -23.18
CA PRO A 152 -6.15 27.16 -23.01
C PRO A 152 -6.36 27.44 -21.53
N PHE A 153 -5.74 28.52 -21.07
CA PHE A 153 -5.88 29.08 -19.74
C PHE A 153 -7.34 29.52 -19.55
N ASN A 154 -8.18 28.61 -19.06
CA ASN A 154 -9.54 28.93 -18.65
C ASN A 154 -9.45 29.82 -17.40
N ALA A 155 -9.69 31.12 -17.58
CA ALA A 155 -9.71 32.11 -16.49
C ALA A 155 -10.74 31.79 -15.38
N ASP A 156 -11.70 30.89 -15.66
CA ASP A 156 -12.74 30.44 -14.73
C ASP A 156 -12.43 29.10 -14.04
N ALA A 157 -11.23 28.55 -14.26
CA ALA A 157 -10.74 27.33 -13.57
C ALA A 157 -9.79 27.65 -12.39
N GLN A 158 -9.55 28.94 -12.11
CA GLN A 158 -8.58 29.38 -11.09
C GLN A 158 -9.21 29.87 -9.77
N LEU A 159 -10.41 29.43 -9.42
CA LEU A 159 -11.00 29.82 -8.13
C LEU A 159 -11.72 28.62 -7.49
N LEU A 160 -10.92 27.73 -6.92
CA LEU A 160 -10.97 27.27 -5.53
C LEU A 160 -9.86 26.22 -5.36
N ASP A 161 -8.63 26.67 -5.05
CA ASP A 161 -7.54 25.80 -4.61
C ASP A 161 -7.88 25.23 -3.22
N PHE A 162 -8.74 24.21 -3.20
CA PHE A 162 -9.06 23.51 -1.97
C PHE A 162 -7.83 22.78 -1.46
N ASN A 163 -7.39 23.10 -0.25
CA ASN A 163 -6.39 22.28 0.41
C ASN A 163 -6.96 20.87 0.61
N GLN A 164 -6.13 19.83 0.62
CA GLN A 164 -6.58 18.42 0.58
C GLN A 164 -7.58 18.06 1.69
N ILE A 165 -7.45 18.71 2.84
CA ILE A 165 -8.32 18.52 4.00
C ILE A 165 -9.71 19.14 3.76
N GLU A 166 -9.76 20.27 3.06
CA GLU A 166 -10.99 21.01 2.77
C GLU A 166 -11.83 20.26 1.73
N SER A 167 -11.21 19.76 0.67
CA SER A 167 -11.89 18.96 -0.35
C SER A 167 -12.43 17.64 0.21
N LEU A 168 -11.65 16.94 1.05
CA LEU A 168 -12.09 15.75 1.77
C LEU A 168 -13.22 16.07 2.74
N GLY A 169 -13.13 17.18 3.48
CA GLY A 169 -14.16 17.63 4.41
C GLY A 169 -15.49 17.88 3.69
N HIS A 170 -15.48 18.68 2.63
CA HIS A 170 -16.69 18.95 1.85
C HIS A 170 -17.35 17.67 1.32
N ASN A 171 -16.55 16.73 0.80
CA ASN A 171 -17.09 15.46 0.30
C ASN A 171 -17.65 14.58 1.42
N LEU A 172 -16.92 14.43 2.53
CA LEU A 172 -17.32 13.58 3.65
C LEU A 172 -18.56 14.10 4.39
N TYR A 173 -18.68 15.41 4.60
CA TYR A 173 -19.79 15.99 5.34
C TYR A 173 -21.05 16.23 4.48
N THR A 174 -20.91 16.46 3.18
CA THR A 174 -22.07 16.71 2.30
C THR A 174 -22.56 15.43 1.64
N ASN A 175 -21.70 14.70 0.91
CA ASN A 175 -22.10 13.51 0.16
C ASN A 175 -21.90 12.21 0.96
N GLY A 176 -20.83 12.11 1.73
CA GLY A 176 -20.45 10.92 2.49
C GLY A 176 -21.05 10.83 3.90
N SER A 177 -21.97 11.72 4.27
CA SER A 177 -22.41 11.91 5.66
C SER A 177 -22.98 10.64 6.30
N ILE A 178 -23.75 9.85 5.56
CA ILE A 178 -24.30 8.59 6.05
C ILE A 178 -23.21 7.56 6.38
N LEU A 179 -22.17 7.47 5.55
CA LEU A 179 -21.03 6.58 5.80
C LEU A 179 -20.23 7.04 7.03
N PHE A 180 -20.11 8.35 7.22
CA PHE A 180 -19.46 8.92 8.40
C PHE A 180 -20.22 8.62 9.71
N ILE A 181 -21.56 8.58 9.65
CA ILE A 181 -22.38 8.15 10.80
C ILE A 181 -22.14 6.65 11.09
N PHE A 182 -22.08 5.80 10.06
CA PHE A 182 -21.77 4.38 10.26
C PHE A 182 -20.37 4.16 10.84
N THR A 183 -19.34 4.89 10.38
CA THR A 183 -17.98 4.77 10.96
C THR A 183 -17.93 5.25 12.41
N SER A 184 -18.69 6.29 12.78
CA SER A 184 -18.85 6.72 14.16
C SER A 184 -19.49 5.64 15.04
N LEU A 185 -20.54 4.96 14.55
CA LEU A 185 -21.17 3.83 15.26
C LEU A 185 -20.18 2.67 15.44
N ILE A 186 -19.36 2.38 14.42
CA ILE A 186 -18.31 1.35 14.49
C ILE A 186 -17.27 1.72 15.55
N LEU A 187 -16.85 3.00 15.63
CA LEU A 187 -15.92 3.47 16.67
C LEU A 187 -16.53 3.38 18.08
N LEU A 188 -17.81 3.72 18.24
CA LEU A 188 -18.54 3.53 19.49
C LEU A 188 -18.54 2.05 19.92
N LEU A 189 -18.87 1.15 18.99
CA LEU A 189 -18.87 -0.29 19.25
C LEU A 189 -17.45 -0.80 19.55
N SER A 190 -16.44 -0.27 18.87
CA SER A 190 -15.02 -0.60 19.12
C SER A 190 -14.56 -0.20 20.52
N MET A 191 -15.12 0.84 21.12
CA MET A 191 -14.84 1.21 22.52
C MET A 191 -15.64 0.35 23.51
N LEU A 192 -16.91 0.07 23.22
CA LEU A 192 -17.77 -0.71 24.12
C LEU A 192 -17.39 -2.20 24.15
N ALA A 193 -16.94 -2.77 23.03
CA ALA A 193 -16.69 -4.21 22.92
C ALA A 193 -15.59 -4.71 23.91
N PRO A 194 -14.41 -4.09 24.03
CA PRO A 194 -13.41 -4.49 25.02
C PRO A 194 -13.90 -4.33 26.48
N ILE A 195 -14.71 -3.30 26.76
CA ILE A 195 -15.24 -3.04 28.10
C ILE A 195 -16.21 -4.16 28.52
N ILE A 196 -17.16 -4.50 27.64
CA ILE A 196 -18.13 -5.56 27.91
C ILE A 196 -17.42 -6.91 28.02
N LEU A 197 -16.47 -7.21 27.13
CA LEU A 197 -15.76 -8.50 27.14
C LEU A 197 -14.93 -8.71 28.41
N SER A 198 -14.22 -7.67 28.88
CA SER A 198 -13.45 -7.76 30.12
C SER A 198 -14.34 -7.86 31.37
N ASN A 199 -15.51 -7.22 31.37
CA ASN A 199 -16.44 -7.30 32.50
C ASN A 199 -17.18 -8.65 32.56
N LEU A 200 -17.52 -9.24 31.41
CA LEU A 200 -18.11 -10.59 31.34
C LEU A 200 -17.16 -11.63 31.93
N TYR A 201 -15.87 -11.55 31.61
CA TYR A 201 -14.87 -12.44 32.19
C TYR A 201 -14.79 -12.30 33.71
N LYS A 202 -14.83 -11.07 34.23
CA LYS A 202 -14.85 -10.82 35.68
C LYS A 202 -16.07 -11.45 36.36
N ASN A 203 -17.26 -11.31 35.78
CA ASN A 203 -18.51 -11.81 36.39
C ASN A 203 -18.59 -13.35 36.42
N ASN A 204 -18.11 -14.02 35.37
CA ASN A 204 -18.12 -15.48 35.33
C ASN A 204 -17.16 -16.12 36.36
N ASN A 205 -16.06 -15.44 36.71
CA ASN A 205 -15.14 -15.90 37.76
C ASN A 205 -15.63 -15.62 39.18
N ILE A 206 -16.68 -14.81 39.38
CA ILE A 206 -17.28 -14.54 40.70
C ILE A 206 -18.41 -15.54 41.00
N ASN A 207 -19.02 -16.12 39.95
CA ASN A 207 -20.15 -17.04 40.06
C ASN A 207 -19.75 -18.54 40.04
N ASN A 208 -18.46 -18.85 39.93
CA ASN A 208 -17.86 -20.18 40.06
C ASN A 208 -16.93 -20.20 41.29
#